data_AF-A0A7V3EUA2-F1
#
_entry.id   AF-A0A7V3EUA2-F1
#
_cell.length_a   1.000
_cell.length_b   1.000
_cell.length_c   1.000
_cell.angle_alpha   90.00
_cell.angle_beta   90.00
_cell.angle_gamma   90.00
#
_symmetry.space_group_name_H-M   'P 1'
#
loop_
_entity.id
_entity.type
_entity.pdbx_description
1 polymer ?
#
loop_
_entity_poly.entity_id
_entity_poly.type
_entity_poly.pdbx_seq_one_letter_code
_entity_poly.pdbx_strand_id
1 'polypeptide(L)'
;MGIIICLVSIVSYLIGTRYIAEPRIVALIVLIISMILLALATIITNSFERLAEANRMKSEFISIVSHQLRAPLSNLTWVIELLMSGRVGKIEEEQVEYLKILKENSDRMKDLVKDLLIVSRIESARLSLRKEEFSLEELTKEIIKEFEHFAKASNCQIEFSD
;
A
#
# COMPACT_ATOMS: atom_id res chain seq x y z
N MET A 1 -11.15 1.59 -26.23
CA MET A 1 -10.11 1.57 -27.28
C MET A 1 -10.68 1.30 -28.66
N GLY A 2 -11.34 0.15 -28.93
CA GLY A 2 -11.83 -0.20 -30.27
C GLY A 2 -12.78 0.83 -30.92
N ILE A 3 -13.76 1.36 -30.18
CA ILE A 3 -14.70 2.37 -30.69
C ILE A 3 -13.97 3.64 -31.14
N ILE A 4 -12.96 4.09 -30.37
CA ILE A 4 -12.17 5.28 -30.70
C ILE A 4 -11.38 5.08 -31.99
N ILE A 5 -10.78 3.89 -32.16
CA ILE A 5 -10.04 3.55 -33.39
C ILE A 5 -10.99 3.58 -34.60
N CYS A 6 -12.15 2.93 -34.50
CA CYS A 6 -13.15 2.94 -35.58
C CYS A 6 -13.61 4.37 -35.93
N LEU A 7 -13.88 5.20 -34.93
CA LEU A 7 -14.36 6.57 -35.12
C LEU A 7 -13.29 7.45 -35.80
N VAL A 8 -12.04 7.34 -35.36
CA VAL A 8 -10.89 8.04 -35.96
C VAL A 8 -10.66 7.59 -37.41
N SER A 9 -10.72 6.29 -37.69
CA SER A 9 -10.56 5.75 -39.05
C SER A 9 -11.69 6.20 -39.99
N ILE A 10 -12.94 6.22 -39.52
CA ILE A 10 -14.11 6.68 -40.29
C ILE A 10 -14.00 8.18 -40.59
N VAL A 11 -13.71 9.01 -39.59
CA VAL A 11 -13.55 10.46 -39.78
C VAL A 11 -12.40 10.77 -40.73
N SER A 12 -11.26 10.07 -40.60
CA SER A 12 -10.12 10.24 -41.49
C SER A 12 -10.45 9.87 -42.95
N TYR A 13 -11.26 8.82 -43.15
CA TYR A 13 -11.71 8.43 -44.49
C TYR A 13 -12.68 9.45 -45.11
N LEU A 14 -13.64 9.95 -44.33
CA LEU A 14 -14.61 10.97 -44.77
C LEU A 14 -13.94 12.29 -45.15
N ILE A 15 -12.92 12.71 -44.40
CA ILE A 15 -12.15 13.92 -44.72
C ILE A 15 -11.27 13.70 -45.95
N GLY A 16 -10.56 12.57 -46.00
CA GLY A 16 -9.64 12.27 -47.10
C GLY A 16 -10.33 12.19 -48.46
N THR A 17 -11.51 11.56 -48.52
CA THR A 17 -12.31 11.46 -49.76
C THR A 17 -12.86 12.81 -50.23
N ARG A 18 -12.97 13.82 -49.36
CA ARG A 18 -13.41 15.18 -49.72
C ARG A 18 -12.30 16.04 -50.33
N TYR A 19 -11.03 15.74 -50.05
CA TYR A 19 -9.87 16.56 -50.46
C TYR A 19 -8.96 15.90 -51.49
N ILE A 20 -8.96 14.57 -51.59
CA ILE A 20 -8.07 13.80 -52.47
C ILE A 20 -8.91 13.13 -53.57
N ALA A 21 -8.61 13.45 -54.83
CA ALA A 21 -9.35 12.93 -55.99
C ALA A 21 -9.14 11.42 -56.22
N GLU A 22 -8.02 10.86 -55.76
CA GLU A 22 -7.74 9.43 -55.85
C GLU A 22 -8.16 8.67 -54.58
N PRO A 23 -9.27 7.90 -54.60
CA PRO A 23 -9.77 7.18 -53.43
C PRO A 23 -8.80 6.09 -52.93
N ARG A 24 -7.87 5.63 -53.79
CA ARG A 24 -6.84 4.64 -53.45
C ARG A 24 -5.84 5.18 -52.43
N ILE A 25 -5.44 6.45 -52.56
CA ILE A 25 -4.47 7.08 -51.66
C ILE A 25 -5.08 7.24 -50.26
N VAL A 26 -6.34 7.66 -50.18
CA VAL A 26 -7.08 7.81 -48.92
C VAL A 26 -7.17 6.48 -48.17
N ALA A 27 -7.53 5.40 -48.87
CA ALA A 27 -7.62 4.07 -48.27
C ALA A 27 -6.27 3.60 -47.70
N LEU A 28 -5.17 3.87 -48.41
CA LEU A 28 -3.82 3.49 -47.98
C LEU A 28 -3.41 4.26 -46.71
N ILE A 29 -3.69 5.56 -46.64
CA ILE A 29 -3.45 6.39 -45.44
C ILE A 29 -4.25 5.86 -44.24
N VAL A 30 -5.55 5.60 -44.43
CA VAL A 30 -6.42 5.09 -43.36
C VAL A 30 -5.97 3.72 -42.86
N LEU A 31 -5.50 2.83 -43.76
CA LEU A 31 -4.94 1.53 -43.38
C LEU A 31 -3.67 1.67 -42.55
N ILE A 32 -2.75 2.56 -42.95
CA ILE A 32 -1.51 2.81 -42.19
C ILE A 32 -1.85 3.38 -40.80
N ILE A 33 -2.71 4.40 -40.73
CA ILE A 33 -3.13 4.99 -39.45
C ILE A 33 -3.79 3.93 -38.57
N SER A 34 -4.69 3.13 -39.13
CA SER A 34 -5.38 2.07 -38.37
C SER A 34 -4.39 1.03 -37.84
N MET A 35 -3.39 0.64 -38.63
CA MET A 35 -2.34 -0.29 -38.22
C MET A 35 -1.50 0.28 -37.07
N ILE A 36 -1.10 1.57 -37.16
CA ILE A 36 -0.34 2.26 -36.11
C ILE A 36 -1.17 2.36 -34.82
N LEU A 37 -2.44 2.77 -34.93
CA LEU A 37 -3.34 2.89 -33.78
C LEU A 37 -3.56 1.54 -33.08
N LEU A 38 -3.73 0.46 -33.85
CA LEU A 38 -3.84 -0.89 -33.30
C LEU A 38 -2.56 -1.31 -32.57
N ALA A 39 -1.39 -1.09 -33.17
CA ALA A 39 -0.11 -1.40 -32.56
C ALA A 39 0.11 -0.63 -31.26
N LEU A 40 -0.19 0.68 -31.24
CA LEU A 40 -0.10 1.49 -30.02
C LEU A 40 -1.07 1.01 -28.94
N ALA A 41 -2.31 0.67 -29.34
CA ALA A 41 -3.31 0.20 -28.39
C ALA A 41 -2.92 -1.12 -27.72
N THR A 42 -2.36 -2.08 -28.47
CA THR A 42 -1.89 -3.35 -27.90
C THR A 42 -0.68 -3.17 -27.00
N ILE A 43 0.28 -2.32 -27.39
CA ILE A 43 1.44 -1.98 -26.56
C ILE A 43 0.98 -1.37 -25.23
N ILE A 44 0.11 -0.36 -25.28
CA ILE A 44 -0.39 0.32 -24.08
C ILE A 44 -1.13 -0.67 -23.17
N THR A 45 -2.01 -1.50 -23.73
CA THR A 45 -2.78 -2.47 -22.95
C THR A 45 -1.88 -3.48 -22.25
N ASN A 46 -0.91 -4.06 -22.98
CA ASN A 46 0.07 -4.99 -22.41
C ASN A 46 0.97 -4.32 -21.35
N SER A 47 1.37 -3.06 -21.56
CA SER A 47 2.11 -2.28 -20.55
C SER A 47 1.30 -2.09 -19.26
N PHE A 48 0.02 -1.75 -19.37
CA PHE A 48 -0.87 -1.62 -18.21
C PHE A 48 -1.09 -2.96 -17.50
N GLU A 49 -1.28 -4.06 -18.25
CA GLU A 49 -1.41 -5.40 -17.67
C GLU A 49 -0.16 -5.81 -16.89
N ARG A 50 1.02 -5.64 -17.48
CA ARG A 50 2.31 -5.91 -16.81
C ARG A 50 2.51 -5.07 -15.55
N LEU A 51 2.12 -3.80 -15.60
CA LEU A 51 2.21 -2.91 -14.45
C LEU A 51 1.25 -3.35 -13.34
N ALA A 52 0.02 -3.75 -13.69
CA ALA A 52 -0.96 -4.27 -12.74
C ALA A 52 -0.50 -5.59 -12.10
N GLU A 53 0.10 -6.49 -12.89
CA GLU A 53 0.67 -7.75 -12.40
C GLU A 53 1.85 -7.49 -11.45
N ALA A 54 2.77 -6.59 -11.82
CA ALA A 54 3.89 -6.19 -10.97
C ALA A 54 3.42 -5.60 -9.63
N ASN A 55 2.41 -4.73 -9.66
CA ASN A 55 1.80 -4.19 -8.43
C ASN A 55 1.17 -5.28 -7.57
N ARG A 56 0.45 -6.23 -8.18
CA ARG A 56 -0.13 -7.37 -7.46
C ARG A 56 0.96 -8.22 -6.79
N MET A 57 2.02 -8.55 -7.52
CA MET A 57 3.15 -9.32 -6.99
C MET A 57 3.86 -8.57 -5.85
N LYS A 58 4.07 -7.26 -5.98
CA LYS A 58 4.62 -6.40 -4.91
C LYS A 58 3.76 -6.51 -3.64
N SER A 59 2.44 -6.33 -3.76
CA SER A 59 1.54 -6.39 -2.61
C SER A 59 1.50 -7.77 -1.95
N GLU A 60 1.49 -8.84 -2.74
CA GLU A 60 1.52 -10.21 -2.26
C GLU A 60 2.83 -10.55 -1.54
N PHE A 61 3.97 -10.16 -2.12
CA PHE A 61 5.28 -10.30 -1.51
C PHE A 61 5.34 -9.60 -0.14
N ILE A 62 4.91 -8.33 -0.07
CA ILE A 62 4.88 -7.59 1.21
C ILE A 62 3.99 -8.31 2.23
N SER A 63 2.81 -8.79 1.82
CA SER A 63 1.91 -9.50 2.73
C SER A 63 2.53 -10.77 3.30
N ILE A 64 3.22 -11.56 2.46
CA ILE A 64 3.88 -12.80 2.88
C ILE A 64 5.03 -12.49 3.84
N VAL A 65 5.91 -11.55 3.47
CA VAL A 65 7.07 -11.18 4.29
C VAL A 65 6.61 -10.60 5.63
N SER A 66 5.63 -9.70 5.66
CA SER A 66 5.11 -9.17 6.92
C SER A 66 4.54 -10.25 7.84
N HIS A 67 3.86 -11.26 7.28
CA HIS A 67 3.35 -12.38 8.07
C HIS A 67 4.50 -13.25 8.61
N GLN A 68 5.49 -13.55 7.78
CA GLN A 68 6.64 -14.35 8.17
C GLN A 68 7.56 -13.64 9.17
N LEU A 69 7.63 -12.31 9.16
CA LEU A 69 8.40 -11.52 10.12
C LEU A 69 7.73 -11.40 11.50
N ARG A 70 6.41 -11.53 11.58
CA ARG A 70 5.68 -11.43 12.86
C ARG A 70 6.11 -12.52 13.85
N ALA A 71 6.26 -13.75 13.38
CA ALA A 71 6.66 -14.89 14.20
C ALA A 71 8.07 -14.74 14.83
N PRO A 72 9.16 -14.50 14.07
CA PRO A 72 10.49 -14.32 14.63
C PRO A 72 10.59 -13.08 15.52
N LEU A 73 9.91 -11.98 15.19
CA LEU A 73 9.85 -10.81 16.06
C LEU A 73 9.16 -11.12 17.39
N SER A 74 8.05 -11.84 17.36
CA SER A 74 7.34 -12.25 18.59
C SER A 74 8.18 -13.20 19.43
N ASN A 75 8.91 -14.13 18.78
CA ASN A 75 9.85 -15.02 19.48
C ASN A 75 10.98 -14.21 20.14
N LEU A 76 11.55 -13.23 19.43
CA LEU A 76 12.58 -12.35 19.97
C LEU A 76 12.08 -11.55 21.18
N THR A 77 10.86 -10.96 21.10
CA THR A 77 10.24 -10.29 22.26
C THR A 77 10.08 -11.27 23.43
N TRP A 78 9.59 -12.48 23.18
CA TRP A 78 9.40 -13.50 24.22
C TRP A 78 10.70 -13.92 24.88
N VAL A 79 11.78 -14.12 24.12
CA VAL A 79 13.10 -14.46 24.68
C VAL A 79 13.62 -13.32 25.55
N ILE A 80 13.47 -12.06 25.12
CA ILE A 80 13.87 -10.89 25.92
C ILE A 80 13.08 -10.84 27.23
N GLU A 81 11.76 -10.99 27.17
CA GLU A 81 10.89 -11.01 28.36
C GLU A 81 11.24 -12.17 29.30
N LEU A 82 11.54 -13.35 28.74
CA LEU A 82 11.97 -14.51 29.50
C LEU A 82 13.29 -14.24 30.23
N LEU A 83 14.28 -13.64 29.56
CA LEU A 83 15.55 -13.24 30.18
C LEU A 83 15.28 -12.22 31.30
N MET A 84 14.55 -11.14 31.01
CA MET A 84 14.20 -10.08 31.97
C MET A 84 13.41 -10.60 33.18
N SER A 85 12.67 -11.70 33.05
CA SER A 85 11.90 -12.31 34.15
C SER A 85 12.77 -13.00 35.22
N GLY A 86 14.07 -13.19 34.98
CA GLY A 86 14.98 -13.89 35.89
C GLY A 86 14.77 -15.41 35.99
N ARG A 87 13.84 -15.98 35.19
CA ARG A 87 13.50 -17.41 35.20
C ARG A 87 14.59 -18.33 34.66
N VAL A 88 15.51 -17.79 33.85
CA VAL A 88 16.60 -18.54 33.20
C VAL A 88 17.95 -18.30 33.88
N GLY A 89 17.97 -17.53 34.97
CA GLY A 89 19.19 -17.10 35.67
C GLY A 89 19.09 -15.66 36.12
N LYS A 90 19.95 -15.26 37.06
CA LYS A 90 20.12 -13.86 37.44
C LYS A 90 20.89 -13.13 36.34
N ILE A 91 20.40 -11.94 35.99
CA ILE A 91 21.03 -11.00 35.07
C ILE A 91 21.41 -9.75 35.87
N GLU A 92 22.55 -9.16 35.55
CA GLU A 92 23.05 -7.94 36.16
C GLU A 92 22.23 -6.72 35.70
N GLU A 93 22.24 -5.66 36.50
CA GLU A 93 21.47 -4.43 36.24
C GLU A 93 21.79 -3.82 34.86
N GLU A 94 23.07 -3.81 34.48
CA GLU A 94 23.52 -3.34 33.17
C GLU A 94 22.92 -4.19 32.02
N GLN A 95 22.81 -5.51 32.22
CA GLN A 95 22.23 -6.42 31.23
C GLN A 95 20.72 -6.18 31.05
N VAL A 96 20.01 -5.79 32.12
CA VAL A 96 18.59 -5.43 32.06
C VAL A 96 18.39 -4.18 31.20
N GLU A 97 19.29 -3.20 31.29
CA GLU A 97 19.21 -1.98 30.47
C GLU A 97 19.39 -2.29 28.97
N TYR A 98 20.37 -3.13 28.61
CA TYR A 98 20.52 -3.60 27.22
C TYR A 98 19.30 -4.39 26.72
N LEU A 99 18.73 -5.26 27.55
CA LEU A 99 17.52 -6.03 27.21
C LEU A 99 16.31 -5.11 26.98
N LYS A 100 16.18 -4.03 27.75
CA LYS A 100 15.13 -3.04 27.55
C LYS A 100 15.27 -2.33 26.19
N ILE A 101 16.49 -1.94 25.81
CA ILE A 101 16.77 -1.36 24.48
C ILE A 101 16.42 -2.34 23.36
N LEU A 102 16.79 -3.62 23.51
CA LEU A 102 16.44 -4.66 22.54
C LEU A 102 14.93 -4.86 22.43
N LYS A 103 14.21 -4.81 23.55
CA LYS A 103 12.74 -4.90 23.57
C LYS A 103 12.12 -3.72 22.81
N GLU A 104 12.53 -2.50 23.12
CA GLU A 104 12.04 -1.29 22.45
C GLU A 104 12.29 -1.34 20.93
N ASN A 105 13.46 -1.81 20.49
CA ASN A 105 13.76 -1.98 19.07
C ASN A 105 12.92 -3.09 18.42
N SER A 106 12.67 -4.20 19.13
CA SER A 106 11.79 -5.28 18.66
C SER A 106 10.35 -4.81 18.47
N ASP A 107 9.83 -4.04 19.44
CA ASP A 107 8.49 -3.45 19.37
C ASP A 107 8.40 -2.44 18.21
N ARG A 108 9.39 -1.57 18.05
CA ARG A 108 9.48 -0.67 16.87
C ARG A 108 9.50 -1.42 15.54
N MET A 109 10.23 -2.52 15.42
CA MET A 109 10.23 -3.34 14.20
C MET A 109 8.86 -3.95 13.92
N LYS A 110 8.13 -4.39 14.96
CA LYS A 110 6.76 -4.91 14.80
C LYS A 110 5.82 -3.84 14.26
N ASP A 111 5.94 -2.60 14.76
CA ASP A 111 5.15 -1.47 14.28
C ASP A 111 5.48 -1.13 12.82
N LEU A 112 6.76 -1.06 12.46
CA LEU A 112 7.17 -0.82 11.06
C LEU A 112 6.67 -1.90 10.10
N VAL A 113 6.69 -3.17 10.51
CA VAL A 113 6.15 -4.29 9.70
C VAL A 113 4.63 -4.18 9.53
N LYS A 114 3.93 -3.74 10.59
CA LYS A 114 2.49 -3.49 10.57
C LYS A 114 2.14 -2.34 9.63
N ASP A 115 2.87 -1.23 9.72
CA ASP A 115 2.66 -0.04 8.89
C ASP A 115 2.93 -0.36 7.41
N LEU A 116 4.01 -1.08 7.11
CA LEU A 116 4.30 -1.54 5.75
C LEU A 116 3.15 -2.38 5.16
N LEU A 117 2.54 -3.25 5.97
CA LEU A 117 1.39 -4.06 5.55
C LEU A 117 0.15 -3.19 5.29
N ILE A 118 -0.10 -2.18 6.13
CA ILE A 118 -1.21 -1.24 5.97
C ILE A 118 -1.05 -0.46 4.66
N VAL A 119 0.14 0.11 4.43
CA VAL A 119 0.46 0.84 3.19
C VAL A 119 0.22 -0.04 1.96
N SER A 120 0.71 -1.29 1.97
CA SER A 120 0.48 -2.24 0.87
C SER A 120 -1.01 -2.53 0.61
N ARG A 121 -1.84 -2.62 1.67
CA ARG A 121 -3.29 -2.81 1.55
C ARG A 121 -4.00 -1.57 1.01
N ILE A 122 -3.53 -0.38 1.36
CA ILE A 122 -4.03 0.89 0.82
C ILE A 122 -3.71 1.01 -0.67
N GLU A 123 -2.44 0.80 -1.06
CA GLU A 123 -2.00 0.87 -2.47
C GLU A 123 -2.75 -0.12 -3.38
N SER A 124 -3.09 -1.31 -2.84
CA SER A 124 -3.83 -2.33 -3.59
C SER A 124 -5.35 -2.14 -3.57
N ALA A 125 -5.88 -1.07 -2.96
CA ALA A 125 -7.30 -0.83 -2.73
C ALA A 125 -8.02 -2.02 -2.02
N ARG A 126 -7.27 -2.80 -1.23
CA ARG A 126 -7.77 -3.97 -0.48
C ARG A 126 -8.11 -3.66 0.98
N LEU A 127 -8.06 -2.38 1.36
CA LEU A 127 -8.45 -1.97 2.71
C LEU A 127 -9.98 -2.03 2.84
N SER A 128 -10.49 -3.11 3.44
CA SER A 128 -11.91 -3.24 3.77
C SER A 128 -12.22 -2.43 5.04
N LEU A 129 -12.84 -1.28 4.87
CA LEU A 129 -13.36 -0.49 5.99
C LEU A 129 -14.71 -1.07 6.42
N ARG A 130 -14.86 -1.40 7.71
CA ARG A 130 -16.13 -1.76 8.31
C ARG A 130 -16.76 -0.49 8.88
N LYS A 131 -17.82 0.00 8.25
CA LYS A 131 -18.59 1.14 8.77
C LYS A 131 -19.52 0.63 9.86
N GLU A 132 -19.43 1.21 11.04
CA GLU A 132 -20.30 0.94 12.18
C GLU A 132 -20.61 2.24 12.92
N GLU A 133 -21.75 2.31 13.61
CA GLU A 133 -22.05 3.43 14.50
C GLU A 133 -21.21 3.29 15.76
N PHE A 134 -20.54 4.38 16.14
CA PHE A 134 -19.71 4.45 17.34
C PHE A 134 -19.86 5.82 18.01
N SER A 135 -19.62 5.88 19.32
CA SER A 135 -19.59 7.14 20.06
C SER A 135 -18.24 7.82 19.88
N LEU A 136 -18.25 9.04 19.31
CA LEU A 136 -17.06 9.88 19.19
C LEU A 136 -16.50 10.28 20.57
N GLU A 137 -17.38 10.50 21.55
CA GLU A 137 -17.02 10.84 22.91
C GLU A 137 -16.28 9.68 23.59
N GLU A 138 -16.80 8.45 23.45
CA GLU A 138 -16.20 7.26 24.04
C GLU A 138 -14.84 6.93 23.41
N LEU A 139 -14.76 6.99 22.08
CA LEU A 139 -13.51 6.80 21.34
C LEU A 139 -12.46 7.84 21.76
N THR A 140 -12.85 9.10 21.90
CA THR A 140 -11.93 10.18 22.27
C THR A 140 -11.42 10.00 23.70
N LYS A 141 -12.29 9.64 24.65
CA LYS A 141 -11.90 9.31 26.04
C LYS A 141 -10.93 8.13 26.09
N GLU A 142 -11.16 7.11 25.26
CA GLU A 142 -10.29 5.94 25.17
C GLU A 142 -8.88 6.31 24.68
N ILE A 143 -8.79 7.14 23.64
CA ILE A 143 -7.52 7.65 23.11
C ILE A 143 -6.79 8.53 24.14
N ILE A 144 -7.49 9.43 24.83
CA ILE A 144 -6.88 10.30 25.85
C ILE A 144 -6.26 9.46 26.98
N LYS A 145 -6.95 8.40 27.39
CA LYS A 145 -6.47 7.48 28.41
C LYS A 145 -5.23 6.71 27.96
N GLU A 146 -5.19 6.27 26.70
CA GLU A 146 -4.02 5.61 26.12
C GLU A 146 -2.77 6.53 26.15
N PHE A 147 -2.95 7.82 25.88
CA PHE A 147 -1.88 8.80 25.84
C PHE A 147 -1.53 9.44 27.20
N GLU A 148 -2.27 9.14 28.27
CA GLU A 148 -2.09 9.79 29.58
C GLU A 148 -0.67 9.62 30.14
N HIS A 149 -0.06 8.43 29.97
CA HIS A 149 1.31 8.17 30.39
C HIS A 149 2.33 9.02 29.63
N PHE A 150 2.13 9.20 28.32
CA PHE A 150 2.99 10.04 27.48
C PHE A 150 2.83 11.53 27.80
N ALA A 151 1.59 11.96 28.05
CA ALA A 151 1.27 13.34 28.43
C ALA A 151 1.95 13.71 29.75
N LYS A 152 1.87 12.83 30.76
CA LYS A 152 2.58 12.98 32.04
C LYS A 152 4.10 13.01 31.87
N ALA A 153 4.66 12.12 31.06
CA ALA A 153 6.10 12.11 30.77
C ALA A 153 6.58 13.38 30.07
N SER A 154 5.70 14.05 29.31
CA SER A 154 6.00 15.27 28.56
C SER A 154 5.53 16.55 29.26
N ASN A 155 5.03 16.48 30.50
CA ASN A 155 4.42 17.60 31.24
C ASN A 155 3.29 18.33 30.47
N CYS A 156 2.53 17.59 29.66
CA CYS A 156 1.36 18.10 28.95
C CYS A 156 0.07 17.59 29.60
N GLN A 157 -0.96 18.43 29.60
CA GLN A 157 -2.30 18.07 30.06
C GLN A 157 -3.23 17.98 28.85
N ILE A 158 -4.00 16.91 28.75
CA ILE A 158 -4.96 16.70 27.67
C ILE A 158 -6.35 16.96 28.25
N GLU A 159 -7.04 17.97 27.71
CA GLU A 159 -8.42 18.31 28.08
C GLU A 159 -9.36 18.02 26.90
N PHE A 160 -10.51 17.44 27.21
CA PHE A 160 -11.60 17.22 26.26
C PHE A 160 -12.84 17.92 26.81
N SER A 161 -13.36 18.88 26.04
CA SER A 161 -14.57 19.64 26.37
C SER A 161 -15.64 19.27 25.35
N ASP A 162 -16.78 18.79 25.83
CA ASP A 162 -18.01 18.53 25.06
C ASP A 162 -18.76 19.81 24.70
#